data_AF-A0A953M0U8-F1
#
_entry.id   AF-A0A953M0U8-F1
#
_cell.length_a   1.000
_cell.length_b   1.000
_cell.length_c   1.000
_cell.angle_alpha   90.00
_cell.angle_beta   90.00
_cell.angle_gamma   90.00
#
_symmetry.space_group_name_H-M   'P 1'
#
loop_
_entity.id
_entity.type
_entity.pdbx_description
1 polymer ?
#
loop_
_entity_poly.entity_id
_entity_poly.type
_entity_poly.pdbx_seq_one_letter_code
_entity_poly.pdbx_strand_id
1 'polypeptide(L)'
;MRLYAAFDLHSNNSYLGIIDESGKRVFKRKIPNDPAIIKETLEPFKSDIQGIVVESTYNWYFLVDLLREEGYHMHLANPSKIQQYSGMKYSDDKHDAFWLAEMLRLGILPEGYIYPREDRPIRDLLRKRSHLVRLRTSLIVSLQNIVSRNLGGTLRSNDIKVLSADRVTPLFENHEDLAQAGRISKETIDFLTSQIKLIEGTVEEKMQLRKPYDLLMSIPGVGKTLALTIMLETGSIERFKKVGNYASYCRKVSSVWLSNDKKKGKGNKKSGNKYLAWAFSEAAELARRFYPQVRSYYNRKMQQKNAMIAHAACAHKLARAAYHIMKDGVEFIPDKVFG
;
A
#
# COMPACT_ATOMS: atom_id res chain seq x y z
N MET A 1 7.43 21.73 -31.98
CA MET A 1 8.69 21.12 -31.50
C MET A 1 8.31 20.15 -30.39
N ARG A 2 8.79 18.90 -30.34
CA ARG A 2 8.31 17.98 -29.28
C ARG A 2 9.00 18.31 -27.96
N LEU A 3 8.20 18.52 -26.90
CA LEU A 3 8.67 18.82 -25.56
C LEU A 3 8.30 17.71 -24.56
N TYR A 4 9.19 17.49 -23.60
CA TYR A 4 9.00 16.54 -22.51
C TYR A 4 9.25 17.27 -21.20
N ALA A 5 8.29 17.18 -20.28
CA ALA A 5 8.35 17.90 -19.02
C ALA A 5 8.38 16.95 -17.83
N ALA A 6 8.92 17.41 -16.72
CA ALA A 6 8.84 16.70 -15.46
C ALA A 6 8.82 17.66 -14.27
N PHE A 7 8.17 17.20 -13.21
CA PHE A 7 8.13 17.86 -11.91
C PHE A 7 8.89 17.02 -10.89
N ASP A 8 9.90 17.63 -10.27
CA ASP A 8 10.36 17.21 -8.95
C ASP A 8 9.46 17.87 -7.90
N LEU A 9 8.62 17.05 -7.26
CA LEU A 9 7.51 17.51 -6.43
C LEU A 9 7.88 17.46 -4.95
N HIS A 10 8.07 18.64 -4.35
CA HIS A 10 8.27 18.80 -2.90
C HIS A 10 6.94 19.16 -2.21
N SER A 11 7.00 19.41 -0.90
CA SER A 11 5.81 19.64 -0.06
C SER A 11 5.00 20.87 -0.46
N ASN A 12 5.64 22.02 -0.65
CA ASN A 12 4.99 23.31 -0.92
C ASN A 12 5.39 23.93 -2.26
N ASN A 13 6.31 23.30 -2.99
CA ASN A 13 6.79 23.78 -4.28
C ASN A 13 7.20 22.58 -5.15
N SER A 14 7.38 22.85 -6.44
CA SER A 14 7.90 21.90 -7.39
C SER A 14 8.97 22.55 -8.27
N TYR A 15 9.93 21.75 -8.70
CA TYR A 15 10.86 22.13 -9.75
C TYR A 15 10.40 21.57 -11.09
N LEU A 16 10.03 22.45 -12.02
CA LEU A 16 9.65 22.09 -13.38
C LEU A 16 10.88 22.15 -14.28
N GLY A 17 11.16 21.05 -15.00
CA GLY A 17 12.13 21.00 -16.08
C GLY A 17 11.46 20.58 -17.39
N ILE A 18 11.79 21.25 -18.50
CA ILE A 18 11.31 20.92 -19.84
C ILE A 18 12.51 20.77 -20.79
N ILE A 19 12.51 19.67 -21.55
CA ILE A 19 13.51 19.39 -22.58
C ILE A 19 12.84 19.22 -23.95
N ASP A 20 13.60 19.45 -25.02
CA ASP A 20 13.18 19.12 -26.39
C ASP A 20 13.55 17.68 -26.79
N GLU A 21 13.18 17.30 -28.00
CA GLU A 21 13.47 16.00 -28.63
C GLU A 21 14.97 15.67 -28.73
N SER A 22 15.85 16.67 -28.73
CA SER A 22 17.32 16.48 -28.73
C SER A 22 17.89 16.29 -27.32
N GLY A 23 17.07 16.47 -26.27
CA GLY A 23 17.50 16.45 -24.87
C GLY A 23 18.03 17.81 -24.38
N LYS A 24 17.90 18.87 -25.19
CA LYS A 24 18.30 20.22 -24.78
C LYS A 24 17.28 20.77 -23.80
N ARG A 25 17.78 21.36 -22.71
CA ARG A 25 16.95 22.00 -21.67
C ARG A 25 16.36 23.31 -22.22
N VAL A 26 15.04 23.38 -22.35
CA VAL A 26 14.30 24.52 -22.92
C VAL A 26 13.79 25.45 -21.83
N PHE A 27 13.34 24.89 -20.71
CA PHE A 27 12.77 25.66 -19.62
C PHE A 27 13.07 25.04 -18.27
N LYS A 28 13.24 25.88 -17.24
CA LYS A 28 13.29 25.46 -15.85
C LYS A 28 12.76 26.52 -14.92
N ARG A 29 11.95 26.13 -13.94
CA ARG A 29 11.45 27.06 -12.92
C ARG A 29 11.07 26.31 -11.65
N LYS A 30 11.44 26.89 -10.50
CA LYS A 30 10.87 26.51 -9.22
C LYS A 30 9.56 27.29 -9.04
N ILE A 31 8.46 26.58 -8.85
CA ILE A 31 7.13 27.18 -8.70
C ILE A 31 6.44 26.66 -7.44
N PRO A 32 5.62 27.47 -6.75
CA PRO A 32 4.78 26.96 -5.66
C PRO A 32 3.82 25.87 -6.19
N ASN A 33 3.37 25.00 -5.28
CA ASN A 33 2.33 24.02 -5.58
C ASN A 33 0.95 24.69 -5.63
N ASP A 34 0.81 25.69 -6.50
CA ASP A 34 -0.39 26.48 -6.73
C ASP A 34 -0.97 26.16 -8.11
N PRO A 35 -2.23 25.71 -8.20
CA PRO A 35 -2.84 25.32 -9.47
C PRO A 35 -2.82 26.40 -10.56
N ALA A 36 -3.03 27.67 -10.21
CA ALA A 36 -3.08 28.76 -11.19
C ALA A 36 -1.68 29.02 -11.77
N ILE A 37 -0.68 29.11 -10.89
CA ILE A 37 0.72 29.34 -11.30
C ILE A 37 1.26 28.18 -12.13
N ILE A 38 0.90 26.94 -11.79
CA ILE A 38 1.28 25.75 -12.57
C ILE A 38 0.71 25.83 -13.99
N LYS A 39 -0.58 26.15 -14.14
CA LYS A 39 -1.23 26.28 -15.45
C LYS A 39 -0.60 27.40 -16.27
N GLU A 40 -0.49 28.60 -15.69
CA GLU A 40 0.11 29.76 -16.34
C GLU A 40 1.55 29.47 -16.82
N THR A 41 2.33 28.75 -16.02
CA THR A 41 3.71 28.40 -16.36
C THR A 41 3.80 27.40 -17.52
N LEU A 42 2.84 26.48 -17.65
CA LEU A 42 2.83 25.47 -18.71
C LEU A 42 2.15 25.94 -20.00
N GLU A 43 1.27 26.93 -19.93
CA GLU A 43 0.47 27.41 -21.06
C GLU A 43 1.30 27.72 -22.33
N PRO A 44 2.48 28.39 -22.25
CA PRO A 44 3.30 28.67 -23.44
C PRO A 44 3.82 27.41 -24.16
N PHE A 45 3.82 26.26 -23.50
CA PHE A 45 4.37 25.00 -24.00
C PHE A 45 3.29 23.94 -24.31
N LYS A 46 2.01 24.24 -24.05
CA LYS A 46 0.91 23.27 -24.00
C LYS A 46 0.77 22.43 -25.27
N SER A 47 0.83 23.07 -26.43
CA SER A 47 0.70 22.41 -27.74
C SER A 47 1.88 21.49 -28.10
N ASP A 48 3.05 21.73 -27.51
CA ASP A 48 4.29 21.05 -27.84
C ASP A 48 4.63 19.91 -26.85
N ILE A 49 4.09 19.94 -25.63
CA ILE A 49 4.32 18.91 -24.59
C ILE A 49 3.68 17.58 -24.98
N GLN A 50 4.52 16.55 -25.11
CA GLN A 50 4.11 15.18 -25.41
C GLN A 50 3.74 14.39 -24.14
N GLY A 51 4.29 14.77 -22.99
CA GLY A 51 3.98 14.16 -21.72
C GLY A 51 4.69 14.84 -20.55
N ILE A 52 4.10 14.69 -19.36
CA ILE A 52 4.60 15.27 -18.12
C ILE A 52 4.83 14.15 -17.11
N VAL A 53 6.05 14.09 -16.56
CA VAL A 53 6.44 13.13 -15.53
C VAL A 53 6.31 13.74 -14.13
N VAL A 54 5.81 12.97 -13.18
CA VAL A 54 5.95 13.27 -11.74
C VAL A 54 6.35 12.00 -11.00
N GLU A 55 7.21 12.12 -10.00
CA GLU A 55 7.59 11.00 -9.16
C GLU A 55 6.42 10.52 -8.28
N SER A 56 6.33 9.20 -7.99
CA SER A 56 5.34 8.64 -7.07
C SER A 56 5.61 8.97 -5.59
N THR A 57 5.64 10.27 -5.26
CA THR A 57 5.80 10.81 -3.91
C THR A 57 4.48 10.71 -3.10
N TYR A 58 4.35 11.40 -1.97
CA TYR A 58 3.12 11.33 -1.16
C TYR A 58 2.01 12.27 -1.67
N ASN A 59 2.34 13.32 -2.42
CA ASN A 59 1.45 14.42 -2.77
C ASN A 59 1.14 14.52 -4.28
N TRP A 60 1.53 13.55 -5.11
CA TRP A 60 1.32 13.62 -6.57
C TRP A 60 -0.15 13.74 -7.02
N TYR A 61 -1.12 13.40 -6.16
CA TYR A 61 -2.53 13.30 -6.53
C TYR A 61 -3.07 14.59 -7.16
N PHE A 62 -2.87 15.74 -6.50
CA PHE A 62 -3.44 17.01 -6.97
C PHE A 62 -2.84 17.40 -8.32
N LEU A 63 -1.53 17.22 -8.51
CA LEU A 63 -0.82 17.63 -9.71
C LEU A 63 -1.25 16.79 -10.91
N VAL A 64 -1.33 15.47 -10.74
CA VAL A 64 -1.79 14.57 -11.81
C VAL A 64 -3.23 14.87 -12.20
N ASP A 65 -4.09 15.15 -11.23
CA ASP A 65 -5.51 15.44 -11.52
C ASP A 65 -5.67 16.77 -12.23
N LEU A 66 -5.03 17.81 -11.70
CA LEU A 66 -4.98 19.13 -12.30
C LEU A 66 -4.54 19.09 -13.76
N LEU A 67 -3.43 18.42 -14.03
CA LEU A 67 -2.85 18.41 -15.38
C LEU A 67 -3.61 17.49 -16.34
N ARG A 68 -4.21 16.39 -15.86
CA ARG A 68 -5.13 15.58 -16.68
C ARG A 68 -6.39 16.34 -17.07
N GLU A 69 -6.96 17.13 -16.16
CA GLU A 69 -8.11 18.00 -16.46
C GLU A 69 -7.76 19.03 -17.53
N GLU A 70 -6.51 19.50 -17.57
CA GLU A 70 -5.99 20.41 -18.60
C GLU A 70 -5.60 19.72 -19.93
N GLY A 71 -5.81 18.40 -20.03
CA GLY A 71 -5.55 17.62 -21.25
C GLY A 71 -4.11 17.09 -21.38
N TYR A 72 -3.26 17.23 -20.36
CA TYR A 72 -1.89 16.70 -20.41
C TYR A 72 -1.85 15.17 -20.22
N HIS A 73 -0.94 14.53 -20.95
CA HIS A 73 -0.61 13.13 -20.75
C HIS A 73 0.37 12.97 -19.57
N MET A 74 -0.13 12.42 -18.45
CA MET A 74 0.63 12.27 -17.21
C MET A 74 1.28 10.89 -17.07
N HIS A 75 2.57 10.89 -16.74
CA HIS A 75 3.36 9.70 -16.38
C HIS A 75 3.76 9.75 -14.91
N LEU A 76 3.54 8.65 -14.20
CA LEU A 76 3.93 8.53 -12.79
C LEU A 76 5.21 7.71 -12.70
N ALA A 77 6.34 8.32 -12.40
CA ALA A 77 7.62 7.63 -12.32
C ALA A 77 7.66 6.69 -11.10
N ASN A 78 8.29 5.51 -11.26
CA ASN A 78 8.50 4.53 -10.20
C ASN A 78 9.94 4.59 -9.67
N PRO A 79 10.18 5.23 -8.51
CA PRO A 79 11.53 5.49 -7.99
C PRO A 79 12.28 4.22 -7.69
N SER A 80 11.57 3.17 -7.25
CA SER A 80 12.17 1.89 -6.88
C SER A 80 12.78 1.13 -8.06
N LYS A 81 12.46 1.53 -9.30
CA LYS A 81 12.95 0.94 -10.53
C LYS A 81 13.87 1.87 -11.33
N ILE A 82 13.95 3.15 -10.95
CA ILE A 82 14.89 4.08 -11.55
C ILE A 82 16.27 3.80 -10.99
N GLN A 83 17.21 3.44 -11.85
CA GLN A 83 18.62 3.34 -11.47
C GLN A 83 19.17 4.76 -11.34
N GLN A 84 19.53 5.17 -10.13
CA GLN A 84 20.33 6.37 -9.95
C GLN A 84 21.72 6.11 -10.54
N TYR A 85 22.09 6.86 -11.56
CA TYR A 85 23.42 6.76 -12.18
C TYR A 85 24.49 7.10 -11.13
N SER A 86 25.32 6.12 -10.78
CA SER A 86 26.35 6.20 -9.73
C SER A 86 27.53 7.16 -10.03
N GLY A 87 27.45 7.92 -11.12
CA GLY A 87 28.47 8.88 -11.55
C GLY A 87 28.10 10.36 -11.34
N MET A 88 26.88 10.68 -10.89
CA MET A 88 26.50 12.06 -10.61
C MET A 88 27.06 12.51 -9.25
N LYS A 89 28.16 13.25 -9.29
CA LYS A 89 28.81 13.91 -8.13
C LYS A 89 27.95 15.01 -7.49
N TYR A 90 26.79 15.35 -8.05
CA TYR A 90 25.88 16.38 -7.55
C TYR A 90 24.43 15.90 -7.70
N SER A 91 23.78 15.53 -6.59
CA SER A 91 22.31 15.44 -6.54
C SER A 91 21.78 16.81 -6.11
N ASP A 92 21.50 17.68 -7.07
CA ASP A 92 20.66 18.85 -6.79
C ASP A 92 19.25 18.57 -7.33
N ASP A 93 18.22 19.13 -6.68
CA ASP A 93 16.80 19.01 -7.07
C ASP A 93 16.55 19.41 -8.54
N LYS A 94 17.47 20.16 -9.16
CA LYS A 94 17.35 20.60 -10.56
C LYS A 94 17.67 19.46 -11.53
N HIS A 95 18.52 18.50 -11.15
CA HIS A 95 18.89 17.38 -12.01
C HIS A 95 17.80 16.30 -12.07
N ASP A 96 17.03 16.13 -11.00
CA ASP A 96 16.04 15.06 -10.88
C ASP A 96 14.88 15.24 -11.87
N ALA A 97 14.33 16.44 -11.99
CA ALA A 97 13.28 16.73 -12.99
C ALA A 97 13.77 16.50 -14.42
N PHE A 98 14.95 17.04 -14.79
CA PHE A 98 15.48 16.84 -16.14
C PHE A 98 15.78 15.38 -16.45
N TRP A 99 16.25 14.61 -15.46
CA TRP A 99 16.47 13.19 -15.62
C TRP A 99 15.17 12.43 -15.89
N LEU A 100 14.10 12.75 -15.16
CA LEU A 100 12.77 12.15 -15.41
C LEU A 100 12.23 12.49 -16.80
N ALA A 101 12.35 13.74 -17.23
CA ALA A 101 11.96 14.15 -18.58
C ALA A 101 12.77 13.43 -19.66
N GLU A 102 14.08 13.24 -19.43
CA GLU A 102 14.98 12.51 -20.34
C GLU A 102 14.61 11.03 -20.43
N MET A 103 14.29 10.37 -19.31
CA MET A 103 13.83 8.98 -19.32
C MET A 103 12.52 8.81 -20.11
N LEU A 104 11.62 9.80 -20.03
CA LEU A 104 10.39 9.81 -20.83
C LEU A 104 10.71 9.99 -22.32
N ARG A 105 11.56 10.97 -22.67
CA ARG A 105 12.00 11.23 -24.05
C ARG A 105 12.60 9.98 -24.71
N LEU A 106 13.42 9.25 -23.96
CA LEU A 106 14.07 8.01 -24.42
C LEU A 106 13.13 6.78 -24.44
N GLY A 107 11.91 6.89 -23.90
CA GLY A 107 10.96 5.77 -23.85
C GLY A 107 11.35 4.67 -22.85
N ILE A 108 12.21 4.97 -21.87
CA ILE A 108 12.72 4.00 -20.89
C ILE A 108 12.22 4.24 -19.46
N LEU A 109 11.32 5.22 -19.27
CA LEU A 109 10.77 5.59 -17.97
C LEU A 109 10.06 4.41 -17.29
N PRO A 110 10.53 3.94 -16.13
CA PRO A 110 9.78 2.95 -15.36
C PRO A 110 8.57 3.62 -14.71
N GLU A 111 7.37 3.19 -15.09
CA GLU A 111 6.14 3.80 -14.58
C GLU A 111 5.50 3.02 -13.41
N GLY A 112 4.86 3.80 -12.54
CA GLY A 112 3.88 3.36 -11.56
C GLY A 112 2.49 3.28 -12.18
N TYR A 113 1.48 3.04 -11.33
CA TYR A 113 0.09 3.06 -11.78
C TYR A 113 -0.64 4.22 -11.13
N ILE A 114 -1.21 5.05 -11.98
CA ILE A 114 -2.09 6.13 -11.57
C ILE A 114 -3.46 5.51 -11.35
N TYR A 115 -3.83 5.38 -10.08
CA TYR A 115 -5.14 4.87 -9.67
C TYR A 115 -6.23 5.87 -10.08
N PRO A 116 -7.45 5.38 -10.42
CA PRO A 116 -8.58 6.26 -10.72
C PRO A 116 -8.85 7.28 -9.61
N ARG A 117 -9.34 8.47 -9.97
CA ARG A 117 -9.51 9.59 -9.04
C ARG A 117 -10.56 9.31 -7.98
N GLU A 118 -11.64 8.70 -8.41
CA GLU A 118 -12.78 8.27 -7.61
C GLU A 118 -12.40 7.19 -6.57
N ASP A 119 -11.49 6.28 -6.91
CA ASP A 119 -11.13 5.15 -6.05
C ASP A 119 -10.05 5.53 -4.99
N ARG A 120 -9.24 6.57 -5.26
CA ARG A 120 -8.12 7.00 -4.40
C ARG A 120 -8.54 7.41 -2.98
N PRO A 121 -9.58 8.25 -2.76
CA PRO A 121 -10.02 8.62 -1.41
C PRO A 121 -10.45 7.43 -0.55
N ILE A 122 -11.20 6.46 -1.13
CA ILE A 122 -11.64 5.26 -0.41
C ILE A 122 -10.43 4.38 -0.06
N ARG A 123 -9.49 4.24 -1.00
CA ARG A 123 -8.23 3.53 -0.77
C ARG A 123 -7.44 4.14 0.38
N ASP A 124 -7.28 5.46 0.41
CA ASP A 124 -6.54 6.14 1.47
C ASP A 124 -7.27 6.10 2.82
N LEU A 125 -8.60 6.05 2.82
CA LEU A 125 -9.40 5.81 4.01
C LEU A 125 -9.15 4.41 4.61
N LEU A 126 -9.03 3.36 3.78
CA LEU A 126 -8.62 2.02 4.24
C LEU A 126 -7.18 1.99 4.78
N ARG A 127 -6.27 2.78 4.19
CA ARG A 127 -4.91 2.93 4.72
C ARG A 127 -4.90 3.64 6.07
N LYS A 128 -5.73 4.66 6.25
CA LYS A 128 -5.95 5.33 7.53
C LYS A 128 -6.48 4.35 8.57
N ARG A 129 -7.48 3.53 8.22
CA ARG A 129 -7.98 2.44 9.09
C ARG A 129 -6.86 1.49 9.49
N SER A 130 -6.02 1.04 8.55
CA SER A 130 -4.85 0.19 8.83
C SER A 130 -3.87 0.86 9.80
N HIS A 131 -3.62 2.15 9.64
CA HIS A 131 -2.78 2.92 10.55
C HIS A 131 -3.36 3.01 11.97
N LEU A 132 -4.65 3.34 12.11
CA LEU A 132 -5.34 3.38 13.41
C LEU A 132 -5.34 2.02 14.11
N VAL A 133 -5.55 0.93 13.37
CA VAL A 133 -5.46 -0.44 13.91
C VAL A 133 -4.06 -0.70 14.50
N ARG A 134 -2.99 -0.26 13.84
CA ARG A 134 -1.62 -0.42 14.35
C ARG A 134 -1.38 0.40 15.62
N LEU A 135 -1.81 1.67 15.64
CA LEU A 135 -1.72 2.51 16.84
C LEU A 135 -2.45 1.86 18.02
N ARG A 136 -3.71 1.44 17.82
CA ARG A 136 -4.49 0.74 18.85
C ARG A 136 -3.80 -0.55 19.31
N THR A 137 -3.26 -1.34 18.38
CA THR A 137 -2.56 -2.59 18.74
C THR A 137 -1.30 -2.31 19.56
N SER A 138 -0.54 -1.25 19.22
CA SER A 138 0.61 -0.81 20.01
C SER A 138 0.21 -0.46 21.45
N LEU A 139 -0.91 0.25 21.63
CA LEU A 139 -1.44 0.60 22.95
C LEU A 139 -1.91 -0.63 23.72
N ILE A 140 -2.60 -1.56 23.06
CA ILE A 140 -3.02 -2.84 23.66
C ILE A 140 -1.81 -3.61 24.19
N VAL A 141 -0.75 -3.75 23.38
CA VAL A 141 0.48 -4.45 23.79
C VAL A 141 1.16 -3.72 24.95
N SER A 142 1.23 -2.39 24.91
CA SER A 142 1.77 -1.58 26.00
C SER A 142 1.03 -1.85 27.32
N LEU A 143 -0.31 -1.84 27.28
CA LEU A 143 -1.17 -2.10 28.43
C LEU A 143 -1.01 -3.54 28.95
N GLN A 144 -0.95 -4.54 28.06
CA GLN A 144 -0.67 -5.92 28.43
C GLN A 144 0.68 -6.05 29.15
N ASN A 145 1.71 -5.33 28.68
CA ASN A 145 3.01 -5.32 29.33
C ASN A 145 2.96 -4.63 30.70
N ILE A 146 2.14 -3.60 30.90
CA ILE A 146 1.92 -2.98 32.23
C ILE A 146 1.33 -4.00 33.20
N VAL A 147 0.28 -4.73 32.79
CA VAL A 147 -0.34 -5.79 33.60
C VAL A 147 0.67 -6.89 33.93
N SER A 148 1.41 -7.37 32.93
CA SER A 148 2.36 -8.46 33.13
C SER A 148 3.51 -8.09 34.06
N ARG A 149 4.09 -6.88 33.93
CA ARG A 149 5.27 -6.48 34.71
C ARG A 149 4.96 -6.09 36.15
N ASN A 150 3.77 -5.53 36.41
CA ASN A 150 3.42 -5.01 37.74
C ASN A 150 2.52 -5.95 38.54
N LEU A 151 1.67 -6.73 37.86
CA LEU A 151 0.67 -7.59 38.52
C LEU A 151 0.96 -9.09 38.33
N GLY A 152 1.99 -9.45 37.54
CA GLY A 152 2.28 -10.85 37.17
C GLY A 152 1.15 -11.51 36.37
N GLY A 153 0.18 -10.74 35.89
CA GLY A 153 -1.04 -11.24 35.25
C GLY A 153 -0.99 -11.21 33.73
N THR A 154 -2.03 -11.79 33.11
CA THR A 154 -2.25 -11.70 31.67
C THR A 154 -3.62 -11.11 31.38
N LEU A 155 -3.69 -10.14 30.46
CA LEU A 155 -4.93 -9.55 30.00
C LEU A 155 -5.13 -9.83 28.52
N ARG A 156 -6.27 -10.41 28.12
CA ARG A 156 -6.50 -10.75 26.71
C ARG A 156 -6.85 -9.50 25.93
N SER A 157 -6.37 -9.41 24.69
CA SER A 157 -6.68 -8.26 23.82
C SER A 157 -8.17 -8.06 23.58
N ASN A 158 -8.97 -9.15 23.60
CA ASN A 158 -10.41 -9.03 23.48
C ASN A 158 -11.06 -8.39 24.70
N ASP A 159 -10.57 -8.66 25.91
CA ASP A 159 -11.08 -8.03 27.14
C ASP A 159 -10.79 -6.52 27.15
N ILE A 160 -9.61 -6.11 26.65
CA ILE A 160 -9.23 -4.70 26.54
C ILE A 160 -10.13 -3.95 25.55
N LYS A 161 -10.53 -4.59 24.44
CA LYS A 161 -11.32 -3.97 23.36
C LYS A 161 -12.83 -3.90 23.66
N VAL A 162 -13.30 -4.47 24.77
CA VAL A 162 -14.72 -4.42 25.13
C VAL A 162 -15.08 -2.98 25.48
N LEU A 163 -16.07 -2.42 24.76
CA LEU A 163 -16.55 -1.05 24.99
C LEU A 163 -17.64 -1.00 26.07
N SER A 164 -18.43 -2.06 26.21
CA SER A 164 -19.58 -2.11 27.13
C SER A 164 -19.21 -2.34 28.60
N ALA A 165 -17.96 -2.64 28.88
CA ALA A 165 -17.48 -2.92 30.23
C ALA A 165 -16.00 -2.54 30.34
N ASP A 166 -15.64 -1.83 31.41
CA ASP A 166 -14.25 -1.55 31.73
C ASP A 166 -13.65 -2.71 32.52
N ARG A 167 -12.81 -3.51 31.85
CA ARG A 167 -12.07 -4.63 32.45
C ARG A 167 -10.61 -4.26 32.77
N VAL A 168 -10.22 -3.01 32.56
CA VAL A 168 -8.83 -2.55 32.71
C VAL A 168 -8.67 -1.79 34.01
N THR A 169 -9.48 -0.76 34.24
CA THR A 169 -9.36 0.09 35.43
C THR A 169 -9.45 -0.70 36.74
N PRO A 170 -10.33 -1.72 36.87
CA PRO A 170 -10.40 -2.52 38.10
C PRO A 170 -9.11 -3.27 38.47
N LEU A 171 -8.23 -3.54 37.50
CA LEU A 171 -6.97 -4.24 37.75
C LEU A 171 -5.96 -3.41 38.54
N PHE A 172 -6.14 -2.09 38.58
CA PHE A 172 -5.17 -1.15 39.13
C PHE A 172 -5.72 -0.34 40.30
N GLU A 173 -6.88 -0.71 40.87
CA GLU A 173 -7.57 0.05 41.93
C GLU A 173 -6.69 0.37 43.14
N ASN A 174 -5.71 -0.48 43.44
CA ASN A 174 -4.80 -0.31 44.58
C ASN A 174 -3.49 0.45 44.24
N HIS A 175 -3.36 1.00 43.04
CA HIS A 175 -2.14 1.67 42.56
C HIS A 175 -2.47 2.91 41.72
N GLU A 176 -2.37 4.10 42.31
CA GLU A 176 -2.79 5.37 41.69
C GLU A 176 -2.18 5.61 40.30
N ASP A 177 -0.85 5.56 40.17
CA ASP A 177 -0.15 5.78 38.90
C ASP A 177 -0.53 4.74 37.83
N LEU A 178 -0.65 3.48 38.23
CA LEU A 178 -1.03 2.39 37.31
C LEU A 178 -2.50 2.51 36.88
N ALA A 179 -3.38 2.97 37.78
CA ALA A 179 -4.77 3.23 37.49
C ALA A 179 -4.91 4.36 36.46
N GLN A 180 -4.13 5.43 36.62
CA GLN A 180 -4.10 6.53 35.66
C GLN A 180 -3.59 6.06 34.29
N ALA A 181 -2.47 5.32 34.25
CA ALA A 181 -1.90 4.80 33.00
C ALA A 181 -2.85 3.81 32.30
N GLY A 182 -3.52 2.94 33.08
CA GLY A 182 -4.52 1.99 32.61
C GLY A 182 -5.73 2.70 32.01
N ARG A 183 -6.27 3.70 32.71
CA ARG A 183 -7.41 4.50 32.26
C ARG A 183 -7.13 5.22 30.95
N ILE A 184 -6.03 5.99 30.87
CA ILE A 184 -5.64 6.72 29.65
C ILE A 184 -5.47 5.75 28.47
N SER A 185 -4.82 4.61 28.71
CA SER A 185 -4.65 3.58 27.68
C SER A 185 -5.99 3.03 27.21
N LYS A 186 -6.91 2.70 28.14
CA LYS A 186 -8.23 2.18 27.83
C LYS A 186 -9.08 3.18 27.05
N GLU A 187 -9.19 4.42 27.52
CA GLU A 187 -9.93 5.49 26.84
C GLU A 187 -9.42 5.71 25.41
N THR A 188 -8.10 5.73 25.23
CA THR A 188 -7.51 5.89 23.89
C THR A 188 -7.79 4.68 22.99
N ILE A 189 -7.71 3.46 23.53
CA ILE A 189 -8.02 2.23 22.79
C ILE A 189 -9.50 2.21 22.35
N ASP A 190 -10.39 2.66 23.22
CA ASP A 190 -11.83 2.74 22.95
C ASP A 190 -12.14 3.78 21.89
N PHE A 191 -11.58 4.98 22.03
CA PHE A 191 -11.68 6.03 21.01
C PHE A 191 -11.24 5.51 19.65
N LEU A 192 -10.03 4.93 19.56
CA LEU A 192 -9.51 4.37 18.31
C LEU A 192 -10.40 3.24 17.78
N THR A 193 -10.99 2.42 18.66
CA THR A 193 -11.93 1.35 18.26
C THR A 193 -13.18 1.92 17.61
N SER A 194 -13.78 2.95 18.19
CA SER A 194 -14.95 3.63 17.62
C SER A 194 -14.62 4.30 16.29
N GLN A 195 -13.48 4.99 16.17
CA GLN A 195 -13.03 5.59 14.91
C GLN A 195 -12.76 4.55 13.81
N ILE A 196 -12.20 3.39 14.16
CA ILE A 196 -12.01 2.29 13.20
C ILE A 196 -13.36 1.77 12.69
N LYS A 197 -14.34 1.56 13.59
CA LYS A 197 -15.69 1.11 13.21
C LYS A 197 -16.40 2.14 12.33
N LEU A 198 -16.27 3.43 12.63
CA LEU A 198 -16.82 4.51 11.82
C LEU A 198 -16.28 4.45 10.38
N ILE A 199 -14.95 4.32 10.24
CA ILE A 199 -14.33 4.20 8.92
C ILE A 199 -14.83 2.94 8.19
N GLU A 200 -14.93 1.80 8.88
CA GLU A 200 -15.44 0.56 8.30
C GLU A 200 -16.87 0.74 7.79
N GLY A 201 -17.76 1.38 8.56
CA GLY A 201 -19.12 1.71 8.13
C GLY A 201 -19.17 2.62 6.89
N THR A 202 -18.43 3.73 6.90
CA THR A 202 -18.37 4.66 5.75
C THR A 202 -17.85 3.97 4.48
N VAL A 203 -16.87 3.08 4.63
CA VAL A 203 -16.31 2.35 3.49
C VAL A 203 -17.31 1.33 2.97
N GLU A 204 -18.05 0.64 3.84
CA GLU A 204 -19.12 -0.29 3.47
C GLU A 204 -20.28 0.41 2.73
N GLU A 205 -20.71 1.59 3.16
CA GLU A 205 -21.78 2.37 2.51
C GLU A 205 -21.39 2.84 1.10
N LYS A 206 -20.12 3.20 0.90
CA LYS A 206 -19.60 3.64 -0.40
C LYS A 206 -19.37 2.47 -1.37
N MET A 207 -19.61 1.24 -0.93
CA MET A 207 -19.53 0.10 -1.80
C MET A 207 -20.75 0.04 -2.72
N GLN A 208 -20.55 0.42 -3.97
CA GLN A 208 -21.35 -0.18 -5.03
C GLN A 208 -20.87 -1.63 -5.23
N LEU A 209 -21.82 -2.56 -5.31
CA LEU A 209 -21.63 -4.00 -5.57
C LEU A 209 -20.86 -4.22 -6.88
N ARG A 210 -19.52 -4.14 -6.85
CA ARG A 210 -18.67 -4.51 -7.99
C ARG A 210 -18.50 -6.03 -7.95
N LYS A 211 -18.97 -6.75 -8.98
CA LYS A 211 -18.90 -8.21 -9.07
C LYS A 211 -17.56 -8.87 -8.65
N PRO A 212 -16.37 -8.32 -8.99
CA PRO A 212 -15.09 -8.88 -8.51
C PRO A 212 -14.91 -8.82 -6.98
N TYR A 213 -15.50 -7.86 -6.30
CA TYR A 213 -15.46 -7.76 -4.85
C TYR A 213 -16.22 -8.92 -4.18
N ASP A 214 -17.40 -9.25 -4.68
CA ASP A 214 -18.21 -10.35 -4.14
C ASP A 214 -17.48 -11.68 -4.27
N LEU A 215 -16.85 -11.92 -5.43
CA LEU A 215 -16.06 -13.12 -5.67
C LEU A 215 -14.79 -13.18 -4.80
N LEU A 216 -14.16 -12.03 -4.49
CA LEU A 216 -13.01 -12.01 -3.57
C LEU A 216 -13.38 -12.46 -2.16
N MET A 217 -14.62 -12.23 -1.71
CA MET A 217 -15.09 -12.70 -0.41
C MET A 217 -15.30 -14.22 -0.34
N SER A 218 -15.37 -14.91 -1.49
CA SER A 218 -15.38 -16.38 -1.53
C SER A 218 -14.02 -16.99 -1.13
N ILE A 219 -12.95 -16.21 -1.12
CA ILE A 219 -11.62 -16.67 -0.72
C ILE A 219 -11.60 -16.89 0.81
N PRO A 220 -11.15 -18.08 1.28
CA PRO A 220 -10.96 -18.36 2.70
C PRO A 220 -10.20 -17.26 3.43
N GLY A 221 -10.80 -16.75 4.51
CA GLY A 221 -10.20 -15.72 5.36
C GLY A 221 -10.26 -14.29 4.80
N VAL A 222 -10.89 -14.07 3.64
CA VAL A 222 -11.10 -12.73 3.07
C VAL A 222 -12.51 -12.24 3.41
N GLY A 223 -12.60 -11.32 4.37
CA GLY A 223 -13.84 -10.56 4.63
C GLY A 223 -13.89 -9.21 3.91
N LYS A 224 -14.95 -8.45 4.14
CA LYS A 224 -15.22 -7.14 3.50
C LYS A 224 -14.01 -6.20 3.43
N THR A 225 -13.38 -5.91 4.58
CA THR A 225 -12.20 -5.03 4.65
C THR A 225 -11.03 -5.54 3.79
N LEU A 226 -10.78 -6.85 3.78
CA LEU A 226 -9.67 -7.44 3.03
C LEU A 226 -9.96 -7.47 1.54
N ALA A 227 -11.19 -7.85 1.14
CA ALA A 227 -11.61 -7.84 -0.26
C ALA A 227 -11.50 -6.42 -0.86
N LEU A 228 -11.97 -5.40 -0.15
CA LEU A 228 -11.81 -4.00 -0.54
C LEU A 228 -10.35 -3.56 -0.65
N THR A 229 -9.54 -3.89 0.36
CA THR A 229 -8.11 -3.57 0.34
C THR A 229 -7.45 -4.22 -0.87
N ILE A 230 -7.76 -5.49 -1.14
CA ILE A 230 -7.22 -6.24 -2.28
C ILE A 230 -7.63 -5.57 -3.60
N MET A 231 -8.91 -5.26 -3.78
CA MET A 231 -9.44 -4.64 -4.99
C MET A 231 -8.80 -3.26 -5.25
N LEU A 232 -8.87 -2.35 -4.27
CA LEU A 232 -8.42 -0.97 -4.43
C LEU A 232 -6.89 -0.85 -4.55
N GLU A 233 -6.13 -1.71 -3.86
CA GLU A 233 -4.67 -1.72 -3.98
C GLU A 233 -4.15 -2.47 -5.21
N THR A 234 -5.00 -3.27 -5.85
CA THR A 234 -4.72 -3.91 -7.14
C THR A 234 -4.98 -2.92 -8.29
N GLY A 235 -6.12 -2.22 -8.25
CA GLY A 235 -6.65 -1.47 -9.39
C GLY A 235 -7.15 -2.44 -10.47
N SER A 236 -7.02 -2.07 -11.75
CA SER A 236 -7.30 -3.01 -12.84
C SER A 236 -6.36 -4.22 -12.78
N ILE A 237 -6.91 -5.44 -12.80
CA ILE A 237 -6.12 -6.68 -12.79
C ILE A 237 -5.32 -6.87 -14.08
N GLU A 238 -5.77 -6.30 -15.20
CA GLU A 238 -5.18 -6.44 -16.54
C GLU A 238 -3.77 -5.86 -16.64
N ARG A 239 -3.41 -4.94 -15.73
CA ARG A 239 -2.03 -4.44 -15.64
C ARG A 239 -1.01 -5.53 -15.28
N PHE A 240 -1.47 -6.70 -14.83
CA PHE A 240 -0.63 -7.84 -14.51
C PHE A 240 -0.79 -8.95 -15.57
N LYS A 241 0.09 -8.93 -16.58
CA LYS A 241 0.09 -9.93 -17.68
C LYS A 241 0.11 -11.39 -17.21
N LYS A 242 0.79 -11.69 -16.11
CA LYS A 242 0.92 -13.04 -15.54
C LYS A 242 0.63 -13.02 -14.04
N VAL A 243 0.05 -14.12 -13.54
CA VAL A 243 -0.20 -14.33 -12.10
C VAL A 243 1.06 -14.16 -11.24
N GLY A 244 2.24 -14.55 -11.76
CA GLY A 244 3.52 -14.35 -11.08
C GLY A 244 3.87 -12.87 -10.85
N ASN A 245 3.50 -11.98 -11.79
CA ASN A 245 3.71 -10.53 -11.63
C ASN A 245 2.83 -9.99 -10.51
N TYR A 246 1.58 -10.45 -10.43
CA TYR A 246 0.66 -10.06 -9.35
C TYR A 246 1.13 -10.59 -7.98
N ALA A 247 1.48 -11.87 -7.88
CA ALA A 247 2.00 -12.45 -6.64
C ALA A 247 3.29 -11.76 -6.18
N SER A 248 4.16 -11.36 -7.12
CA SER A 248 5.35 -10.56 -6.84
C SER A 248 4.99 -9.17 -6.33
N TYR A 249 4.05 -8.48 -6.97
CA TYR A 249 3.53 -7.19 -6.52
C TYR A 249 2.91 -7.26 -5.12
N CYS A 250 2.22 -8.36 -4.79
CA CYS A 250 1.68 -8.64 -3.45
C CYS A 250 2.75 -9.03 -2.42
N ARG A 251 4.02 -9.10 -2.81
CA ARG A 251 5.16 -9.56 -1.99
C ARG A 251 5.00 -10.99 -1.47
N LYS A 252 4.29 -11.85 -2.20
CA LYS A 252 4.05 -13.26 -1.85
C LYS A 252 4.88 -14.22 -2.67
N VAL A 253 6.07 -13.81 -3.09
CA VAL A 253 7.06 -14.69 -3.75
C VAL A 253 8.39 -14.57 -3.03
N SER A 254 9.21 -15.62 -3.07
CA SER A 254 10.58 -15.55 -2.60
C SER A 254 11.36 -14.51 -3.39
N SER A 255 12.11 -13.66 -2.71
CA SER A 255 13.06 -12.73 -3.33
C SER A 255 14.46 -13.06 -2.83
N VAL A 256 15.34 -13.44 -3.75
CA VAL A 256 16.76 -13.69 -3.49
C VAL A 256 17.54 -12.76 -4.39
N TRP A 257 18.49 -12.04 -3.80
CA TRP A 257 19.44 -11.23 -4.57
C TRP A 257 20.78 -11.98 -4.59
N LEU A 258 21.08 -12.56 -5.76
CA LEU A 258 22.33 -13.26 -6.03
C LEU A 258 23.19 -12.41 -6.98
N SER A 259 24.50 -12.44 -6.78
CA SER A 259 25.50 -11.92 -7.72
C SER A 259 26.71 -12.84 -7.65
N ASN A 260 27.14 -13.37 -8.81
CA ASN A 260 28.18 -14.38 -8.91
C ASN A 260 27.95 -15.54 -7.91
N ASP A 261 26.72 -16.06 -7.90
CA ASP A 261 26.21 -17.10 -6.97
C ASP A 261 26.30 -16.80 -5.48
N LYS A 262 26.75 -15.60 -5.10
CA LYS A 262 26.78 -15.13 -3.72
C LYS A 262 25.55 -14.32 -3.41
N LYS A 263 24.93 -14.62 -2.27
CA LYS A 263 23.80 -13.86 -1.74
C LYS A 263 24.28 -12.46 -1.33
N LYS A 264 23.82 -11.43 -2.04
CA LYS A 264 24.19 -10.02 -1.80
C LYS A 264 23.24 -9.29 -0.85
N GLY A 265 22.05 -9.85 -0.57
CA GLY A 265 21.13 -9.24 0.39
C GLY A 265 19.83 -10.01 0.60
N LYS A 266 18.93 -9.43 1.40
CA LYS A 266 17.57 -9.95 1.66
C LYS A 266 16.50 -8.99 1.11
N GLY A 267 15.78 -9.47 0.09
CA GLY A 267 14.33 -9.29 -0.04
C GLY A 267 13.77 -8.03 -0.73
N ASN A 268 12.49 -8.13 -1.10
CA ASN A 268 11.67 -7.12 -1.78
C ASN A 268 11.14 -5.97 -0.88
N LYS A 269 11.77 -5.63 0.26
CA LYS A 269 11.17 -4.74 1.28
C LYS A 269 10.63 -3.42 0.73
N LYS A 270 11.29 -2.85 -0.29
CA LYS A 270 10.91 -1.60 -0.97
C LYS A 270 10.10 -1.81 -2.27
N SER A 271 9.97 -3.03 -2.78
CA SER A 271 9.29 -3.34 -4.05
C SER A 271 7.94 -4.02 -3.83
N GLY A 272 6.93 -3.64 -4.61
CA GLY A 272 5.55 -4.14 -4.50
C GLY A 272 4.71 -3.43 -3.43
N ASN A 273 3.48 -3.88 -3.23
CA ASN A 273 2.47 -3.24 -2.40
C ASN A 273 2.42 -3.82 -0.97
N LYS A 274 2.74 -2.99 0.03
CA LYS A 274 2.75 -3.37 1.44
C LYS A 274 1.35 -3.67 2.01
N TYR A 275 0.30 -3.07 1.45
CA TYR A 275 -1.08 -3.28 1.89
C TYR A 275 -1.62 -4.61 1.39
N LEU A 276 -1.34 -4.97 0.13
CA LEU A 276 -1.62 -6.33 -0.38
C LEU A 276 -0.82 -7.40 0.38
N ALA A 277 0.45 -7.11 0.68
CA ALA A 277 1.29 -8.00 1.48
C ALA A 277 0.69 -8.28 2.86
N TRP A 278 0.18 -7.25 3.53
CA TRP A 278 -0.54 -7.37 4.79
C TRP A 278 -1.86 -8.15 4.59
N ALA A 279 -2.70 -7.75 3.63
CA ALA A 279 -4.02 -8.33 3.42
C ALA A 279 -3.97 -9.85 3.19
N PHE A 280 -3.07 -10.33 2.33
CA PHE A 280 -2.92 -11.77 2.10
C PHE A 280 -2.27 -12.52 3.27
N SER A 281 -1.50 -11.84 4.13
CA SER A 281 -1.01 -12.46 5.37
C SER A 281 -2.15 -12.66 6.39
N GLU A 282 -3.03 -11.67 6.54
CA GLU A 282 -4.21 -11.77 7.40
C GLU A 282 -5.18 -12.85 6.90
N ALA A 283 -5.45 -12.84 5.58
CA ALA A 283 -6.31 -13.85 4.95
C ALA A 283 -5.77 -15.26 5.19
N ALA A 284 -4.46 -15.48 5.05
CA ALA A 284 -3.85 -16.77 5.31
C ALA A 284 -3.95 -17.21 6.78
N GLU A 285 -3.84 -16.28 7.74
CA GLU A 285 -3.97 -16.62 9.16
C GLU A 285 -5.41 -16.99 9.52
N LEU A 286 -6.41 -16.24 9.03
CA LEU A 286 -7.82 -16.57 9.22
C LEU A 286 -8.18 -17.88 8.50
N ALA A 287 -7.72 -18.06 7.26
CA ALA A 287 -7.94 -19.28 6.50
C ALA A 287 -7.37 -20.51 7.22
N ARG A 288 -6.14 -20.43 7.72
CA ARG A 288 -5.49 -21.50 8.50
C ARG A 288 -6.28 -21.89 9.75
N ARG A 289 -6.92 -20.91 10.43
CA ARG A 289 -7.70 -21.18 11.65
C ARG A 289 -9.02 -21.86 11.34
N PHE A 290 -9.77 -21.34 10.36
CA PHE A 290 -11.18 -21.68 10.20
C PHE A 290 -11.49 -22.62 9.02
N TYR A 291 -10.55 -22.84 8.08
CA TYR A 291 -10.80 -23.63 6.87
C TYR A 291 -9.94 -24.91 6.86
N PRO A 292 -10.55 -26.11 7.01
CA PRO A 292 -9.82 -27.36 7.15
C PRO A 292 -8.84 -27.67 6.02
N GLN A 293 -9.20 -27.40 4.76
CA GLN A 293 -8.31 -27.65 3.61
C GLN A 293 -7.04 -26.79 3.64
N VAL A 294 -7.17 -25.50 3.97
CA VAL A 294 -6.02 -24.59 4.11
C VAL A 294 -5.17 -24.99 5.30
N ARG A 295 -5.80 -25.38 6.43
CA ARG A 295 -5.11 -25.89 7.61
C ARG A 295 -4.32 -27.18 7.32
N SER A 296 -4.90 -28.10 6.55
CA SER A 296 -4.23 -29.32 6.10
C SER A 296 -3.00 -28.99 5.27
N TYR A 297 -3.12 -28.12 4.26
CA TYR A 297 -1.98 -27.67 3.46
C TYR A 297 -0.89 -27.00 4.32
N TYR A 298 -1.28 -26.12 5.25
CA TYR A 298 -0.35 -25.49 6.19
C TYR A 298 0.41 -26.52 7.02
N ASN A 299 -0.29 -27.51 7.61
CA ASN A 299 0.31 -28.56 8.42
C ASN A 299 1.29 -29.43 7.60
N ARG A 300 0.92 -29.81 6.37
CA ARG A 300 1.83 -30.52 5.45
C ARG A 300 3.10 -29.71 5.17
N LYS A 301 2.97 -28.39 4.97
CA LYS A 301 4.13 -27.51 4.76
C LYS A 301 4.97 -27.29 6.03
N MET A 302 4.34 -27.27 7.20
CA MET A 302 5.00 -27.21 8.51
C MET A 302 5.88 -28.42 8.81
N GLN A 303 5.51 -29.60 8.30
CA GLN A 303 6.36 -30.79 8.43
C GLN A 303 7.63 -30.69 7.57
N GLN A 304 7.62 -29.88 6.51
CA GLN A 304 8.73 -29.73 5.56
C GLN A 304 9.60 -28.48 5.83
N LYS A 305 9.02 -27.45 6.44
CA LYS A 305 9.58 -26.10 6.60
C LYS A 305 9.05 -25.45 7.89
N ASN A 306 9.58 -24.28 8.28
CA ASN A 306 9.10 -23.57 9.47
C ASN A 306 7.74 -22.86 9.29
N ALA A 307 7.16 -22.40 10.40
CA ALA A 307 5.86 -21.72 10.48
C ALA A 307 5.72 -20.50 9.59
N MET A 308 6.77 -19.68 9.51
CA MET A 308 6.74 -18.48 8.68
C MET A 308 6.66 -18.84 7.19
N ILE A 309 7.40 -19.87 6.76
CA ILE A 309 7.39 -20.34 5.37
C ILE A 309 6.06 -21.01 5.04
N ALA A 310 5.51 -21.85 5.93
CA ALA A 310 4.22 -22.49 5.73
C ALA A 310 3.08 -21.47 5.61
N HIS A 311 3.07 -20.44 6.46
CA HIS A 311 2.12 -19.33 6.39
C HIS A 311 2.28 -18.53 5.09
N ALA A 312 3.51 -18.17 4.73
CA ALA A 312 3.79 -17.47 3.48
C ALA A 312 3.36 -18.27 2.23
N ALA A 313 3.48 -19.60 2.27
CA ALA A 313 3.02 -20.48 1.20
C ALA A 313 1.49 -20.50 1.06
N CYS A 314 0.74 -20.41 2.17
CA CYS A 314 -0.71 -20.24 2.15
C CYS A 314 -1.08 -18.87 1.53
N ALA A 315 -0.44 -17.80 2.01
CA ALA A 315 -0.66 -16.45 1.48
C ALA A 315 -0.32 -16.33 -0.01
N HIS A 316 0.71 -17.03 -0.49
CA HIS A 316 1.04 -17.12 -1.92
C HIS A 316 -0.09 -17.76 -2.73
N LYS A 317 -0.63 -18.89 -2.28
CA LYS A 317 -1.74 -19.57 -2.96
C LYS A 317 -3.00 -18.70 -2.99
N LEU A 318 -3.34 -18.02 -1.89
CA LEU A 318 -4.48 -17.08 -1.85
C LEU A 318 -4.29 -15.88 -2.79
N ALA A 319 -3.09 -15.31 -2.86
CA ALA A 319 -2.79 -14.21 -3.79
C ALA A 319 -2.94 -14.63 -5.27
N ARG A 320 -2.53 -15.87 -5.59
CA ARG A 320 -2.74 -16.43 -6.94
C ARG A 320 -4.22 -16.68 -7.23
N ALA A 321 -4.98 -17.18 -6.26
CA ALA A 321 -6.42 -17.36 -6.42
C ALA A 321 -7.12 -16.02 -6.68
N ALA A 322 -6.79 -14.98 -5.91
CA ALA A 322 -7.34 -13.63 -6.11
C ALA A 322 -7.08 -13.07 -7.52
N TYR A 323 -5.92 -13.35 -8.11
CA TYR A 323 -5.63 -12.97 -9.50
C TYR A 323 -6.63 -13.57 -10.49
N HIS A 324 -6.84 -14.89 -10.41
CA HIS A 324 -7.76 -15.60 -11.31
C HIS A 324 -9.22 -15.21 -11.06
N ILE A 325 -9.61 -15.01 -9.81
CA ILE A 325 -10.95 -14.54 -9.45
C ILE A 325 -11.23 -13.16 -10.07
N MET A 326 -10.31 -12.20 -9.92
CA MET A 326 -10.49 -10.87 -10.48
C MET A 326 -10.40 -10.84 -12.00
N LYS A 327 -9.57 -11.69 -12.61
CA LYS A 327 -9.35 -11.74 -14.07
C LYS A 327 -10.43 -12.50 -14.81
N ASP A 328 -10.74 -13.70 -14.33
CA ASP A 328 -11.59 -14.66 -15.02
C ASP A 328 -13.06 -14.57 -14.52
N GLY A 329 -13.31 -13.82 -13.43
CA GLY A 329 -14.66 -13.62 -12.89
C GLY A 329 -15.29 -14.88 -12.30
N VAL A 330 -14.45 -15.79 -11.79
CA VAL A 330 -14.85 -17.09 -11.24
C VAL A 330 -14.86 -17.08 -9.72
N GLU A 331 -15.63 -17.98 -9.10
CA GLU A 331 -15.58 -18.22 -7.66
C GLU A 331 -14.32 -18.96 -7.22
N PHE A 332 -13.98 -18.85 -5.93
CA PHE A 332 -12.90 -19.60 -5.33
C PHE A 332 -13.19 -21.10 -5.32
N ILE A 333 -12.34 -21.88 -6.00
CA ILE A 333 -12.41 -23.35 -6.02
C ILE A 333 -11.27 -23.90 -5.16
N PRO A 334 -11.55 -24.41 -3.95
CA PRO A 334 -10.49 -24.81 -3.02
C PRO A 334 -9.54 -25.89 -3.55
N ASP A 335 -10.05 -26.89 -4.27
CA ASP A 335 -9.24 -28.02 -4.75
C ASP A 335 -8.23 -27.60 -5.82
N LYS A 336 -8.57 -26.62 -6.66
CA LYS A 336 -7.61 -26.04 -7.62
C LYS A 336 -6.46 -25.30 -6.93
N VAL A 337 -6.66 -24.87 -5.69
CA VAL A 337 -5.71 -24.05 -4.93
C VAL A 337 -4.94 -24.88 -3.92
N PHE A 338 -5.58 -25.80 -3.21
CA PHE A 338 -5.02 -26.55 -2.06
C PHE A 338 -5.09 -28.08 -2.19
N GLY A 339 -5.73 -28.57 -3.24
CA GLY A 339 -5.74 -29.99 -3.62
C GLY A 339 -4.37 -30.53 -4.00
#